data_AF-A0A942T598-F1
#
_entry.id   AF-A0A942T598-F1
#
_cell.length_a   1.000
_cell.length_b   1.000
_cell.length_c   1.000
_cell.angle_alpha   90.00
_cell.angle_beta   90.00
_cell.angle_gamma   90.00
#
_symmetry.space_group_name_H-M   'P 1'
#
loop_
_entity.id
_entity.type
_entity.pdbx_description
1 polymer ?
#
loop_
_entity_poly.entity_id
_entity_poly.type
_entity_poly.pdbx_seq_one_letter_code
_entity_poly.pdbx_strand_id
1 'polypeptide(L)'
;MNILILGATGRVGSQIVTYALHDKHHVTVLVRNPEKIQINNQNLTIIQGNVLNKDDIVRAMHGIDVVISALNTDGTTTLSESMLFIIEAMENEGIQRIITIGTAGILQSRTTPNLLRYQSSESKRKSTRAAEEHHKVYELLKQSILDWTIVCPTYLPDGERVGRYRIERDFLPEGGAEISVPDTAEFTFKQIEASDYKKSRVGIAY
;
A
#
# COMPACT_ATOMS: atom_id res chain seq x y z
N MET A 1 -2.37 13.78 -12.56
CA MET A 1 -3.04 13.61 -11.24
C MET A 1 -2.10 14.06 -10.14
N ASN A 2 -2.66 14.47 -9.01
CA ASN A 2 -1.99 14.75 -7.75
C ASN A 2 -2.06 13.49 -6.86
N ILE A 3 -0.91 12.91 -6.52
CA ILE A 3 -0.81 11.63 -5.81
C ILE A 3 -0.12 11.86 -4.48
N LEU A 4 -0.78 11.50 -3.37
CA LEU A 4 -0.15 11.45 -2.05
C LEU A 4 0.46 10.07 -1.84
N ILE A 5 1.77 10.00 -1.57
CA ILE A 5 2.47 8.76 -1.25
C ILE A 5 2.97 8.79 0.20
N LEU A 6 2.39 7.93 1.03
CA LEU A 6 2.84 7.67 2.40
C LEU A 6 3.82 6.50 2.40
N GLY A 7 4.88 6.57 3.20
CA GLY A 7 5.94 5.54 3.18
C GLY A 7 6.91 5.68 2.01
N ALA A 8 7.05 6.88 1.43
CA ALA A 8 7.88 7.17 0.27
C ALA A 8 9.39 6.87 0.43
N THR A 9 9.89 6.79 1.67
CA THR A 9 11.29 6.42 1.95
C THR A 9 11.50 4.90 2.09
N GLY A 10 10.43 4.11 2.02
CA GLY A 10 10.47 2.66 2.09
C GLY A 10 10.86 1.99 0.77
N ARG A 11 11.12 0.68 0.83
CA ARG A 11 11.55 -0.13 -0.32
C ARG A 11 10.59 -0.01 -1.51
N VAL A 12 9.30 -0.26 -1.27
CA VAL A 12 8.27 -0.16 -2.33
C VAL A 12 7.90 1.29 -2.61
N GLY A 13 7.70 2.11 -1.57
CA GLY A 13 7.26 3.50 -1.72
C GLY A 13 8.20 4.37 -2.56
N SER A 14 9.51 4.20 -2.40
CA SER A 14 10.51 4.93 -3.20
C SER A 14 10.41 4.62 -4.69
N GLN A 15 10.19 3.35 -5.05
CA GLN A 15 9.96 2.95 -6.45
C GLN A 15 8.64 3.51 -6.99
N ILE A 16 7.57 3.55 -6.19
CA ILE A 16 6.29 4.15 -6.60
C ILE A 16 6.45 5.65 -6.89
N VAL A 17 7.22 6.38 -6.06
CA VAL A 17 7.55 7.80 -6.32
C VAL A 17 8.25 7.94 -7.68
N THR A 18 9.22 7.08 -7.98
CA THR A 18 9.91 7.10 -9.27
C THR A 18 8.96 6.87 -10.44
N TYR A 19 8.08 5.87 -10.37
CA TYR A 19 7.08 5.61 -11.42
C TYR A 19 6.12 6.79 -11.61
N ALA A 20 5.58 7.34 -10.53
CA ALA A 20 4.64 8.45 -10.60
C ALA A 20 5.28 9.72 -11.19
N LEU A 21 6.52 10.04 -10.82
CA LEU A 21 7.25 11.18 -11.37
C LEU A 21 7.67 10.96 -12.83
N HIS A 22 8.02 9.73 -13.20
CA HIS A 22 8.33 9.37 -14.58
C HIS A 22 7.13 9.64 -15.50
N ASP A 23 5.93 9.23 -15.06
CA ASP A 23 4.67 9.40 -15.77
C ASP A 23 4.06 10.82 -15.60
N LYS A 24 4.87 11.76 -15.10
CA LYS A 24 4.56 13.20 -15.01
C LYS A 24 3.38 13.54 -14.09
N HIS A 25 3.04 12.68 -13.13
CA HIS A 25 2.14 13.05 -12.05
C HIS A 25 2.80 14.06 -11.09
N HIS A 26 1.98 14.83 -10.38
CA HIS A 26 2.44 15.61 -9.22
C HIS A 26 2.40 14.70 -8.00
N VAL A 27 3.52 14.57 -7.32
CA VAL A 27 3.68 13.66 -6.19
C VAL A 27 3.88 14.48 -4.93
N THR A 28 3.01 14.29 -3.95
CA THR A 28 3.20 14.78 -2.59
C THR A 28 3.66 13.60 -1.72
N VAL A 29 4.73 13.78 -0.95
CA VAL A 29 5.18 12.79 0.04
C VAL A 29 5.11 13.38 1.43
N LEU A 30 4.54 12.64 2.38
CA LEU A 30 4.61 12.96 3.80
C LEU A 30 5.68 12.09 4.45
N VAL A 31 6.76 12.72 4.92
CA VAL A 31 7.94 12.03 5.45
C VAL A 31 8.40 12.63 6.77
N ARG A 32 8.87 11.77 7.68
CA ARG A 32 9.47 12.20 8.96
C ARG A 32 10.78 12.98 8.75
N ASN A 33 11.52 12.55 7.73
CA ASN A 33 12.91 12.89 7.47
C ASN A 33 13.05 13.29 5.98
N PRO A 34 12.80 14.56 5.62
CA PRO A 34 12.88 15.04 4.24
C PRO A 34 14.23 14.77 3.56
N GLU A 35 15.32 14.77 4.32
CA GLU A 35 16.69 14.55 3.84
C GLU A 35 16.92 13.16 3.24
N LYS A 36 16.04 12.19 3.51
CA LYS A 36 16.08 10.85 2.90
C LYS A 36 15.57 10.83 1.46
N ILE A 37 14.88 11.89 1.03
CA ILE A 37 14.41 12.02 -0.35
C ILE A 37 15.48 12.78 -1.13
N GLN A 38 16.24 12.04 -1.95
CA GLN A 38 17.32 12.59 -2.78
C GLN A 38 16.88 12.89 -4.22
N ILE A 39 15.58 12.81 -4.50
CA ILE A 39 15.01 13.07 -5.82
C ILE A 39 14.80 14.57 -5.97
N ASN A 40 15.40 15.16 -7.00
CA ASN A 40 15.13 16.53 -7.40
C ASN A 40 14.22 16.53 -8.64
N ASN A 41 12.95 16.88 -8.46
CA ASN A 41 11.96 16.91 -9.54
C ASN A 41 10.94 18.03 -9.27
N GLN A 42 10.64 18.85 -10.27
CA GLN A 42 9.69 19.96 -10.15
C GLN A 42 8.25 19.52 -9.80
N ASN A 43 7.90 18.27 -10.08
CA ASN A 43 6.59 17.70 -9.76
C ASN A 43 6.54 17.04 -8.37
N LEU A 44 7.62 17.10 -7.58
CA LEU A 44 7.70 16.50 -6.25
C LEU A 44 7.54 17.56 -5.17
N THR A 45 6.51 17.42 -4.34
CA THR A 45 6.30 18.18 -3.11
C THR A 45 6.63 17.31 -1.90
N ILE A 46 7.50 17.80 -1.02
CA ILE A 46 7.89 17.11 0.21
C ILE A 46 7.30 17.85 1.40
N ILE A 47 6.45 17.16 2.16
CA ILE A 47 5.89 17.66 3.41
C ILE A 47 6.56 16.91 4.56
N GLN A 48 7.16 17.66 5.48
CA GLN A 48 7.67 17.08 6.71
C GLN A 48 6.52 16.83 7.69
N GLY A 49 6.45 15.62 8.24
CA GLY A 49 5.47 15.26 9.26
C GLY A 49 5.44 13.78 9.58
N ASN A 50 4.44 13.38 10.36
CA ASN A 50 4.24 12.02 10.85
C ASN A 50 2.81 11.55 10.56
N VAL A 51 2.67 10.35 10.01
CA VAL A 51 1.36 9.75 9.72
C VAL A 51 0.52 9.44 10.97
N LEU A 52 1.14 9.45 12.16
CA LEU A 52 0.46 9.36 13.44
C LEU A 52 -0.02 10.72 13.99
N ASN A 53 0.26 11.81 13.26
CA ASN A 53 -0.28 13.12 13.55
C ASN A 53 -1.40 13.44 12.54
N LYS A 54 -2.62 13.64 13.06
CA LYS A 54 -3.81 13.90 12.24
C LYS A 54 -3.67 15.17 11.39
N ASP A 55 -3.14 16.25 11.96
CA ASP A 55 -2.99 17.52 11.25
C ASP A 55 -1.97 17.40 10.10
N ASP A 56 -0.92 16.61 10.28
CA ASP A 56 0.06 16.33 9.22
C ASP A 56 -0.57 15.59 8.04
N ILE A 57 -1.47 14.63 8.30
CA ILE A 57 -2.23 13.92 7.26
C ILE A 57 -3.18 14.88 6.54
N VAL A 58 -3.94 15.71 7.27
CA VAL A 58 -4.88 16.68 6.68
C VAL A 58 -4.14 17.64 5.75
N ARG A 59 -3.02 18.22 6.21
CA ARG A 59 -2.21 19.13 5.37
C ARG A 59 -1.72 18.47 4.09
N ALA A 60 -1.38 17.18 4.15
CA ALA A 60 -0.89 16.44 2.98
C ALA A 60 -1.99 16.03 2.00
N MET A 61 -3.27 16.11 2.40
CA MET A 61 -4.42 15.62 1.64
C MET A 61 -4.98 16.66 0.66
N HIS A 62 -4.66 17.95 0.83
CA HIS A 62 -5.22 19.01 0.01
C HIS A 62 -4.89 18.87 -1.49
N GLY A 63 -5.95 18.89 -2.31
CA GLY A 63 -5.84 18.83 -3.78
C GLY A 63 -5.38 17.48 -4.32
N ILE A 64 -5.39 16.42 -3.50
CA ILE A 64 -4.98 15.08 -3.89
C ILE A 64 -6.12 14.35 -4.60
N ASP A 65 -5.79 13.64 -5.69
CA ASP A 65 -6.74 12.82 -6.43
C ASP A 65 -6.72 11.35 -5.93
N VAL A 66 -5.54 10.86 -5.55
CA VAL A 66 -5.30 9.45 -5.17
C VAL A 66 -4.30 9.35 -4.02
N VAL A 67 -4.58 8.48 -3.06
CA VAL A 67 -3.66 8.17 -1.95
C VAL A 67 -3.04 6.79 -2.15
N ILE A 68 -1.72 6.70 -2.00
CA ILE A 68 -0.97 5.44 -1.93
C ILE A 68 -0.32 5.33 -0.55
N SER A 69 -0.63 4.26 0.18
CA SER A 69 0.03 3.92 1.44
C SER A 69 1.00 2.75 1.24
N ALA A 70 2.29 3.05 1.20
CA ALA A 70 3.38 2.07 1.22
C ALA A 70 4.06 2.02 2.60
N LEU A 71 3.32 2.35 3.66
CA LEU A 71 3.79 2.27 5.04
C LEU A 71 4.12 0.82 5.41
N ASN A 72 5.12 0.64 6.26
CA ASN A 72 5.39 -0.63 6.91
C ASN A 72 4.77 -0.62 8.32
N THR A 73 4.62 -1.80 8.90
CA THR A 73 4.24 -1.96 10.31
C THR A 73 5.20 -1.24 11.26
N ASP A 74 6.47 -1.05 10.90
CA ASP A 74 7.56 -0.63 11.80
C ASP A 74 7.63 -1.46 13.10
N GLY A 75 7.00 -2.65 13.09
CA GLY A 75 6.78 -3.45 14.27
C GLY A 75 5.90 -2.82 15.34
N THR A 76 5.01 -1.91 14.99
CA THR A 76 4.08 -1.22 15.89
C THR A 76 2.68 -1.22 15.26
N THR A 77 1.79 -0.39 15.80
CA THR A 77 0.42 -0.15 15.34
C THR A 77 0.32 0.96 14.29
N THR A 78 1.46 1.41 13.74
CA THR A 78 1.48 2.59 12.84
C THR A 78 0.54 2.46 11.65
N LEU A 79 0.38 1.27 11.09
CA LEU A 79 -0.53 1.04 9.96
C LEU A 79 -2.00 1.28 10.33
N SER A 80 -2.47 0.64 11.41
CA SER A 80 -3.88 0.70 11.79
C SER A 80 -4.27 2.06 12.36
N GLU A 81 -3.40 2.67 13.17
CA GLU A 81 -3.63 4.01 13.73
C GLU A 81 -3.65 5.09 12.65
N SER A 82 -2.66 5.11 11.74
CA SER A 82 -2.64 6.10 10.67
C SER A 82 -3.78 5.92 9.67
N MET A 83 -4.23 4.68 9.42
CA MET A 83 -5.33 4.42 8.49
C MET A 83 -6.64 5.08 8.93
N LEU A 84 -6.91 5.19 10.24
CA LEU A 84 -8.06 5.93 10.75
C LEU A 84 -8.03 7.40 10.31
N PHE A 85 -6.88 8.06 10.47
CA PHE A 85 -6.70 9.46 10.06
C PHE A 85 -6.73 9.62 8.53
N ILE A 86 -6.17 8.67 7.80
CA ILE A 86 -6.16 8.67 6.33
C ILE A 86 -7.59 8.57 5.80
N ILE A 87 -8.38 7.59 6.28
CA ILE A 87 -9.77 7.42 5.85
C ILE A 87 -10.58 8.69 6.15
N GLU A 88 -10.50 9.19 7.39
CA GLU A 88 -11.24 10.40 7.79
C GLU A 88 -10.87 11.62 6.93
N ALA A 89 -9.57 11.85 6.70
CA ALA A 89 -9.12 12.97 5.87
C ALA A 89 -9.52 12.82 4.40
N MET A 90 -9.45 11.62 3.85
CA MET A 90 -9.90 11.34 2.49
C MET A 90 -11.39 11.60 2.32
N GLU A 91 -12.22 11.13 3.25
CA GLU A 91 -13.67 11.33 3.22
C GLU A 91 -14.03 12.81 3.33
N ASN A 92 -13.35 13.56 4.19
CA ASN A 92 -13.56 15.01 4.35
C ASN A 92 -13.15 15.82 3.09
N GLU A 93 -12.07 15.43 2.41
CA GLU A 93 -11.60 16.07 1.17
C GLU A 93 -12.32 15.52 -0.08
N GLY A 94 -13.21 14.54 0.07
CA GLY A 94 -13.95 13.92 -1.04
C GLY A 94 -13.10 13.00 -1.94
N ILE A 95 -11.93 12.55 -1.46
CA ILE A 95 -11.01 11.68 -2.21
C ILE A 95 -11.48 10.23 -2.09
N GLN A 96 -11.72 9.59 -3.24
CA GLN A 96 -12.30 8.25 -3.25
C GLN A 96 -11.25 7.12 -3.30
N ARG A 97 -10.11 7.34 -3.95
CA ARG A 97 -9.20 6.25 -4.34
C ARG A 97 -8.03 6.10 -3.37
N ILE A 98 -7.92 4.92 -2.75
CA ILE A 98 -6.75 4.52 -1.95
C ILE A 98 -6.17 3.18 -2.41
N ILE A 99 -4.85 3.11 -2.51
CA ILE A 99 -4.11 1.86 -2.75
C ILE A 99 -3.13 1.67 -1.60
N THR A 100 -3.13 0.49 -0.97
CA THR A 100 -2.23 0.20 0.14
C THR A 100 -1.46 -1.10 -0.06
N ILE A 101 -0.23 -1.13 0.43
CA ILE A 101 0.56 -2.36 0.48
C ILE A 101 0.13 -3.18 1.69
N GLY A 102 -0.34 -4.40 1.42
CA GLY A 102 -0.71 -5.40 2.39
C GLY A 102 0.34 -6.51 2.51
N THR A 103 -0.14 -7.69 2.91
CA THR A 103 0.66 -8.92 2.93
C THR A 103 -0.18 -10.07 2.41
N ALA A 104 0.45 -11.06 1.78
CA ALA A 104 -0.23 -12.29 1.38
C ALA A 104 -0.83 -13.06 2.57
N GLY A 105 -0.46 -12.76 3.81
CA GLY A 105 -1.09 -13.32 5.00
C GLY A 105 -2.58 -12.96 5.13
N ILE A 106 -2.99 -11.78 4.66
CA ILE A 106 -4.38 -11.31 4.77
C ILE A 106 -5.25 -11.68 3.56
N LEU A 107 -4.72 -12.47 2.62
CA LEU A 107 -5.51 -13.05 1.54
C LEU A 107 -6.38 -14.20 2.07
N GLN A 108 -7.41 -14.57 1.33
CA GLN A 108 -8.29 -15.69 1.62
C GLN A 108 -7.51 -17.01 1.59
N SER A 109 -7.71 -17.85 2.62
CA SER A 109 -7.19 -19.20 2.63
C SER A 109 -7.91 -20.06 1.60
N ARG A 110 -7.15 -20.87 0.86
CA ARG A 110 -7.69 -21.89 -0.06
C ARG A 110 -8.01 -23.19 0.65
N THR A 111 -7.24 -23.55 1.68
CA THR A 111 -7.39 -24.83 2.38
C THR A 111 -8.40 -24.77 3.51
N THR A 112 -8.67 -23.60 4.07
CA THR A 112 -9.68 -23.40 5.11
C THR A 112 -10.58 -22.23 4.74
N PRO A 113 -11.70 -22.49 4.03
CA PRO A 113 -12.69 -21.47 3.69
C PRO A 113 -13.10 -20.66 4.92
N ASN A 114 -13.26 -19.34 4.76
CA ASN A 114 -13.54 -18.34 5.82
C ASN A 114 -12.36 -17.90 6.69
N LEU A 115 -11.18 -18.49 6.56
CA LEU A 115 -9.97 -17.99 7.23
C LEU A 115 -9.10 -17.16 6.29
N LEU A 116 -8.34 -16.23 6.86
CA LEU A 116 -7.22 -15.61 6.17
C LEU A 116 -6.01 -16.55 6.17
N ARG A 117 -5.13 -16.43 5.19
CA ARG A 117 -3.95 -17.31 5.04
C ARG A 117 -3.12 -17.38 6.33
N TYR A 118 -2.94 -16.25 7.03
CA TYR A 118 -2.17 -16.20 8.28
C TYR A 118 -2.82 -16.96 9.46
N GLN A 119 -4.12 -17.24 9.39
CA GLN A 119 -4.89 -18.01 10.38
C GLN A 119 -4.97 -19.50 10.03
N SER A 120 -4.52 -19.88 8.83
CA SER A 120 -4.57 -21.25 8.29
C SER A 120 -3.19 -21.91 8.28
N SER A 121 -3.16 -23.19 7.93
CA SER A 121 -1.92 -23.96 7.73
C SER A 121 -1.09 -23.50 6.51
N GLU A 122 -1.62 -22.63 5.64
CA GLU A 122 -0.89 -22.11 4.48
C GLU A 122 0.23 -21.13 4.87
N SER A 123 0.10 -20.47 6.01
CA SER A 123 1.14 -19.58 6.52
C SER A 123 2.18 -20.36 7.32
N LYS A 124 3.43 -20.31 6.86
CA LYS A 124 4.60 -20.87 7.57
C LYS A 124 5.31 -19.83 8.45
N ARG A 125 4.75 -18.62 8.59
CA ARG A 125 5.37 -17.53 9.38
C ARG A 125 5.26 -17.87 10.87
N LYS A 126 6.36 -17.67 11.61
CA LYS A 126 6.41 -17.87 13.07
C LYS A 126 5.65 -16.80 13.86
N SER A 127 5.48 -15.61 13.28
CA SER A 127 4.78 -14.49 13.90
C SER A 127 3.66 -14.00 12.99
N THR A 128 2.50 -13.74 13.58
CA THR A 128 1.30 -13.23 12.91
C THR A 128 1.15 -11.72 13.02
N ARG A 129 1.93 -11.05 13.88
CA ARG A 129 1.79 -9.63 14.23
C ARG A 129 1.63 -8.70 13.01
N ALA A 130 2.49 -8.86 12.01
CA ALA A 130 2.42 -8.03 10.81
C ALA A 130 1.12 -8.28 10.01
N ALA A 131 0.70 -9.55 9.89
CA ALA A 131 -0.55 -9.90 9.23
C ALA A 131 -1.77 -9.40 10.00
N GLU A 132 -1.73 -9.41 11.34
CA GLU A 132 -2.78 -8.86 12.19
C GLU A 132 -2.93 -7.34 12.00
N GLU A 133 -1.82 -6.60 11.92
CA GLU A 133 -1.87 -5.15 11.64
C GLU A 133 -2.43 -4.85 10.24
N HIS A 134 -1.99 -5.59 9.22
CA HIS A 134 -2.59 -5.47 7.88
C HIS A 134 -4.07 -5.90 7.86
N HIS A 135 -4.46 -6.87 8.70
CA HIS A 135 -5.86 -7.30 8.80
C HIS A 135 -6.73 -6.20 9.42
N LYS A 136 -6.26 -5.50 10.46
CA LYS A 136 -6.94 -4.32 11.00
C LYS A 136 -7.14 -3.25 9.92
N VAL A 137 -6.09 -2.93 9.15
CA VAL A 137 -6.20 -2.00 8.01
C VAL A 137 -7.24 -2.47 6.99
N TYR A 138 -7.26 -3.77 6.66
CA TYR A 138 -8.25 -4.33 5.76
C TYR A 138 -9.68 -4.15 6.28
N GLU A 139 -9.94 -4.45 7.56
CA GLU A 139 -11.28 -4.28 8.13
C GLU A 139 -11.70 -2.80 8.18
N LEU A 140 -10.78 -1.87 8.49
CA LEU A 140 -11.06 -0.43 8.43
C LEU A 140 -11.44 0.03 7.03
N LEU A 141 -10.67 -0.37 6.01
CA LEU A 141 -10.95 -0.04 4.61
C LEU A 141 -12.25 -0.68 4.13
N LYS A 142 -12.52 -1.93 4.51
CA LYS A 142 -13.75 -2.63 4.16
C LYS A 142 -15.00 -1.94 4.71
N GLN A 143 -14.89 -1.28 5.86
CA GLN A 143 -15.97 -0.52 6.48
C GLN A 143 -16.12 0.91 5.93
N SER A 144 -15.11 1.44 5.25
CA SER A 144 -15.17 2.79 4.68
C SER A 144 -15.92 2.82 3.34
N ILE A 145 -16.27 4.02 2.90
CA ILE A 145 -16.94 4.22 1.60
C ILE A 145 -15.97 4.14 0.41
N LEU A 146 -14.66 4.23 0.69
CA LEU A 146 -13.58 4.43 -0.28
C LEU A 146 -13.45 3.31 -1.31
N ASP A 147 -12.98 3.67 -2.48
CA ASP A 147 -12.53 2.74 -3.53
C ASP A 147 -11.11 2.25 -3.21
N TRP A 148 -11.01 1.30 -2.29
CA TRP A 148 -9.71 0.77 -1.83
C TRP A 148 -9.22 -0.42 -2.66
N THR A 149 -7.89 -0.56 -2.77
CA THR A 149 -7.23 -1.80 -3.24
C THR A 149 -6.07 -2.10 -2.32
N ILE A 150 -5.96 -3.36 -1.86
CA ILE A 150 -4.84 -3.81 -1.04
C ILE A 150 -3.96 -4.74 -1.86
N VAL A 151 -2.75 -4.31 -2.20
CA VAL A 151 -1.78 -5.13 -2.94
C VAL A 151 -1.04 -6.03 -1.96
N CYS A 152 -1.18 -7.33 -2.09
CA CYS A 152 -0.71 -8.33 -1.12
C CYS A 152 0.46 -9.16 -1.67
N PRO A 153 1.70 -8.64 -1.63
CA PRO A 153 2.88 -9.43 -1.94
C PRO A 153 3.15 -10.50 -0.87
N THR A 154 3.89 -11.55 -1.24
CA THR A 154 4.32 -12.62 -0.34
C THR A 154 5.76 -12.38 0.15
N TYR A 155 6.73 -13.28 -0.08
CA TYR A 155 8.13 -12.93 0.11
C TYR A 155 8.54 -11.84 -0.87
N LEU A 156 9.15 -10.77 -0.35
CA LEU A 156 9.44 -9.54 -1.10
C LEU A 156 10.94 -9.28 -1.07
N PRO A 157 11.75 -9.99 -1.87
CA PRO A 157 13.18 -9.74 -1.99
C PRO A 157 13.46 -8.41 -2.71
N ASP A 158 14.61 -7.83 -2.41
CA ASP A 158 15.19 -6.79 -3.27
C ASP A 158 15.71 -7.43 -4.56
N GLY A 159 15.82 -6.65 -5.63
CA GLY A 159 16.29 -7.12 -6.92
C GLY A 159 15.71 -6.33 -8.07
N GLU A 160 15.94 -6.84 -9.27
CA GLU A 160 15.49 -6.21 -10.51
C GLU A 160 14.00 -6.46 -10.78
N ARG A 161 13.43 -5.63 -11.65
CA ARG A 161 12.09 -5.83 -12.21
C ARG A 161 12.08 -7.06 -13.12
N VAL A 162 11.20 -8.03 -12.86
CA VAL A 162 11.03 -9.21 -13.73
C VAL A 162 9.93 -8.95 -14.76
N GLY A 163 8.88 -8.21 -14.40
CA GLY A 163 7.83 -7.74 -15.30
C GLY A 163 6.82 -8.79 -15.76
N ARG A 164 6.91 -10.02 -15.26
CA ARG A 164 5.95 -11.10 -15.52
C ARG A 164 5.59 -11.77 -14.20
N TYR A 165 4.38 -11.53 -13.73
CA TYR A 165 3.85 -12.08 -12.49
C TYR A 165 2.37 -12.38 -12.66
N ARG A 166 1.86 -13.25 -11.80
CA ARG A 166 0.47 -13.65 -11.72
C ARG A 166 -0.25 -12.77 -10.70
N ILE A 167 -1.51 -12.49 -10.98
CA ILE A 167 -2.36 -11.60 -10.19
C ILE A 167 -3.65 -12.34 -9.90
N GLU A 168 -4.07 -12.36 -8.65
CA GLU A 168 -5.35 -12.97 -8.28
C GLU A 168 -6.10 -12.16 -7.24
N ARG A 169 -7.39 -11.97 -7.47
CA ARG A 169 -8.28 -11.29 -6.54
C ARG A 169 -8.52 -12.18 -5.33
N ASP A 170 -8.38 -11.61 -4.15
CA ASP A 170 -8.56 -12.20 -2.82
C ASP A 170 -7.68 -13.40 -2.45
N PHE A 171 -7.01 -14.05 -3.40
CA PHE A 171 -6.13 -15.19 -3.16
C PHE A 171 -4.68 -14.89 -3.53
N LEU A 172 -3.74 -15.64 -2.95
CA LEU A 172 -2.39 -15.69 -3.48
C LEU A 172 -2.40 -16.57 -4.74
N PRO A 173 -1.76 -16.16 -5.85
CA PRO A 173 -1.60 -17.03 -7.02
C PRO A 173 -1.05 -18.40 -6.60
N GLU A 174 -1.60 -19.46 -7.17
CA GLU A 174 -1.27 -20.84 -6.76
C GLU A 174 0.23 -21.12 -6.86
N GLY A 175 0.84 -21.68 -5.81
CA GLY A 175 2.30 -21.87 -5.76
C GLY A 175 3.12 -20.58 -5.67
N GLY A 176 2.49 -19.42 -5.48
CA GLY A 176 3.17 -18.13 -5.32
C GLY A 176 4.10 -18.14 -4.12
N ALA A 177 5.38 -17.86 -4.34
CA ALA A 177 6.41 -17.89 -3.31
C ALA A 177 7.00 -16.50 -3.03
N GLU A 178 7.26 -15.73 -4.09
CA GLU A 178 7.91 -14.43 -4.02
C GLU A 178 7.47 -13.48 -5.15
N ILE A 179 7.78 -12.20 -4.96
CA ILE A 179 7.68 -11.14 -5.97
C ILE A 179 8.65 -10.01 -5.62
N SER A 180 9.30 -9.39 -6.60
CA SER A 180 10.28 -8.33 -6.33
C SER A 180 9.63 -7.01 -5.90
N VAL A 181 10.44 -6.16 -5.24
CA VAL A 181 10.04 -4.79 -4.87
C VAL A 181 9.62 -3.97 -6.09
N PRO A 182 10.38 -3.92 -7.22
CA PRO A 182 9.96 -3.15 -8.39
C PRO A 182 8.64 -3.64 -9.00
N ASP A 183 8.42 -4.96 -9.10
CA ASP A 183 7.17 -5.50 -9.66
C ASP A 183 5.96 -5.18 -8.75
N THR A 184 6.16 -5.23 -7.43
CA THR A 184 5.14 -4.80 -6.45
C THR A 184 4.81 -3.32 -6.59
N ALA A 185 5.84 -2.47 -6.73
CA ALA A 185 5.68 -1.03 -6.91
C ALA A 185 4.97 -0.71 -8.23
N GLU A 186 5.37 -1.35 -9.32
CA GLU A 186 4.76 -1.18 -10.64
C GLU A 186 3.28 -1.57 -10.62
N PHE A 187 2.96 -2.75 -10.07
CA PHE A 187 1.57 -3.20 -9.98
C PHE A 187 0.72 -2.23 -9.16
N THR A 188 1.24 -1.78 -8.01
CA THR A 188 0.59 -0.82 -7.12
C THR A 188 0.34 0.51 -7.84
N PHE A 189 1.34 1.03 -8.54
CA PHE A 189 1.21 2.28 -9.30
C PHE A 189 0.15 2.16 -10.40
N LYS A 190 0.10 1.06 -11.15
CA LYS A 190 -0.95 0.83 -12.17
C LYS A 190 -2.38 0.86 -11.59
N GLN A 191 -2.56 0.64 -10.29
CA GLN A 191 -3.86 0.68 -9.66
C GLN A 191 -4.44 2.10 -9.47
N ILE A 192 -3.67 3.16 -9.73
CA ILE A 192 -4.20 4.53 -9.61
C ILE A 192 -5.32 4.82 -10.61
N GLU A 193 -5.28 4.19 -11.80
CA GLU A 193 -6.28 4.35 -12.87
C GLU A 193 -7.18 3.10 -13.02
N ALA A 194 -6.74 1.93 -12.55
CA ALA A 194 -7.47 0.69 -12.76
C ALA A 194 -8.74 0.57 -11.89
N SER A 195 -9.83 0.11 -12.51
CA SER A 195 -11.09 -0.23 -11.82
C SER A 195 -11.17 -1.70 -11.39
N ASP A 196 -10.35 -2.57 -11.97
CA ASP A 196 -10.49 -4.03 -11.92
C ASP A 196 -10.32 -4.63 -10.53
N TYR A 197 -9.73 -3.89 -9.59
CA TYR A 197 -9.43 -4.35 -8.24
C TYR A 197 -9.96 -3.44 -7.14
N LYS A 198 -10.95 -2.59 -7.46
CA LYS A 198 -11.68 -1.83 -6.43
C LYS A 198 -12.34 -2.78 -5.43
N LYS A 199 -12.27 -2.39 -4.15
CA LYS A 199 -12.78 -3.11 -2.98
C LYS A 199 -12.31 -4.55 -2.93
N SER A 200 -11.00 -4.75 -3.18
CA SER A 200 -10.39 -6.08 -3.13
C SER A 200 -8.96 -6.08 -2.61
N ARG A 201 -8.59 -7.23 -2.05
CA ARG A 201 -7.19 -7.59 -1.82
C ARG A 201 -6.68 -8.30 -3.06
N VAL A 202 -5.43 -8.10 -3.43
CA VAL A 202 -4.89 -8.65 -4.68
C VAL A 202 -3.58 -9.34 -4.39
N GLY A 203 -3.55 -10.67 -4.52
CA GLY A 203 -2.31 -11.42 -4.44
C GLY A 203 -1.49 -11.25 -5.71
N ILE A 204 -0.20 -10.99 -5.54
CA ILE A 204 0.77 -10.92 -6.63
C ILE A 204 1.98 -11.79 -6.30
N ALA A 205 2.39 -12.61 -7.27
CA ALA A 205 3.52 -13.53 -7.16
C ALA A 205 3.99 -13.94 -8.56
N TYR A 206 5.26 -14.36 -8.71
CA TYR A 206 5.72 -15.04 -9.93
C TYR A 206 4.96 -16.34 -10.16
#